data_AF-A0A842NDR1-F1
#
_entry.id   AF-A0A842NDR1-F1
#
_cell.length_a   1.000
_cell.length_b   1.000
_cell.length_c   1.000
_cell.angle_alpha   90.00
_cell.angle_beta   90.00
_cell.angle_gamma   90.00
#
_symmetry.space_group_name_H-M   'P 1'
#
loop_
_entity.id
_entity.type
_entity.pdbx_description
1 polymer ?
#
loop_
_entity_poly.entity_id
_entity_poly.type
_entity_poly.pdbx_seq_one_letter_code
_entity_poly.pdbx_strand_id
1 'polypeptide(L)' 'MTKDNDTKKINIILKKDQKVKICTCGESKKLPYCDHTHREHNEKKGTNYKSIKIIPKEDTTIEISSKKWIQLV' A
#
# COMPACT_ATOMS: atom_id res chain seq x y z
N MET A 1 21.08 19.25 1.55
CA MET A 1 21.44 17.82 1.36
C MET A 1 20.35 16.97 1.99
N THR A 2 19.24 16.76 1.29
CA THR A 2 18.17 15.88 1.80
C THR A 2 18.67 14.45 1.69
N LYS A 3 18.86 13.79 2.84
CA LYS A 3 19.20 12.37 2.92
C LYS A 3 18.04 11.62 2.27
N ASP A 4 18.26 11.13 1.06
CA ASP A 4 17.33 10.25 0.35
C ASP A 4 17.21 8.96 1.17
N ASN A 5 16.18 8.92 2.02
CA ASN A 5 15.91 7.78 2.86
C ASN A 5 15.42 6.66 1.93
N ASP A 6 16.30 5.69 1.69
CA ASP A 6 16.13 4.56 0.79
C ASP A 6 14.78 3.87 1.05
N THR A 7 13.80 4.16 0.21
CA THR A 7 12.45 3.64 0.40
C THR A 7 12.46 2.21 -0.12
N LYS A 8 12.52 1.24 0.81
CA LYS A 8 12.55 -0.19 0.46
C LYS A 8 11.41 -0.54 -0.49
N LYS A 9 11.79 -1.13 -1.62
CA LYS A 9 10.92 -1.55 -2.70
C LYS A 9 10.33 -2.92 -2.39
N ILE A 10 9.05 -3.11 -2.68
CA ILE A 10 8.33 -4.37 -2.49
C ILE A 10 7.84 -4.83 -3.86
N ASN A 11 8.23 -6.04 -4.25
CA ASN A 11 7.71 -6.70 -5.45
C ASN A 11 6.42 -7.43 -5.11
N ILE A 12 5.36 -7.13 -5.85
CA ILE A 12 4.08 -7.85 -5.75
C ILE A 12 3.77 -8.53 -7.06
N ILE A 13 3.41 -9.81 -6.98
CA ILE A 13 2.99 -10.62 -8.13
C ILE A 13 1.49 -10.45 -8.29
N LEU A 14 1.07 -9.99 -9.46
CA LEU A 14 -0.31 -9.75 -9.83
C LEU A 14 -0.73 -10.73 -10.92
N LYS A 15 -1.92 -11.29 -10.77
CA LYS A 15 -2.51 -12.20 -11.75
C LYS A 15 -3.57 -11.49 -12.56
N LYS A 16 -3.63 -11.78 -13.87
CA LYS A 16 -4.59 -11.20 -14.80
C LYS A 16 -6.01 -11.17 -14.21
N ASP A 17 -6.67 -10.03 -14.33
CA ASP A 17 -8.03 -9.75 -13.86
C ASP A 17 -8.26 -9.94 -12.34
N GLN A 18 -7.22 -10.27 -11.56
CA GLN A 18 -7.31 -10.32 -10.10
C GLN A 18 -7.12 -8.94 -9.49
N LYS A 19 -8.19 -8.47 -8.83
CA LYS A 19 -8.21 -7.18 -8.17
C LYS A 19 -7.45 -7.20 -6.85
N VAL A 20 -6.48 -6.32 -6.73
CA VAL A 20 -5.71 -6.10 -5.49
C VAL A 20 -6.00 -4.71 -4.93
N LYS A 21 -6.02 -4.58 -3.60
CA LYS A 21 -6.21 -3.30 -2.89
C LYS A 21 -4.92 -2.93 -2.17
N ILE A 22 -4.33 -1.79 -2.51
CA ILE A 22 -3.09 -1.27 -1.92
C ILE A 22 -3.41 -0.19 -0.88
N CYS A 23 -2.71 -0.23 0.26
CA CYS A 23 -2.96 0.60 1.43
C CYS A 23 -2.37 2.01 1.28
N THR A 24 -3.17 3.06 1.42
CA THR A 24 -2.67 4.44 1.36
C THR A 24 -2.60 5.13 2.73
N CYS A 25 -3.24 4.59 3.77
CA CYS A 25 -3.23 5.21 5.11
C CYS A 25 -1.94 4.92 5.91
N GLY A 26 -1.30 3.77 5.66
CA GLY A 26 -0.11 3.31 6.38
C GLY A 26 -0.39 2.49 7.65
N GLU A 27 -1.66 2.25 7.99
CA GLU A 27 -2.06 1.60 9.26
C GLU A 27 -2.45 0.13 9.10
N SER A 28 -2.39 -0.41 7.88
CA SER A 28 -2.75 -1.81 7.62
C SER A 28 -1.79 -2.76 8.33
N LYS A 29 -2.30 -3.87 8.86
CA LYS A 29 -1.47 -4.96 9.41
C LYS A 29 -0.93 -5.90 8.32
N LYS A 30 -1.35 -5.68 7.07
CA LYS A 30 -0.99 -6.48 5.89
C LYS A 30 -0.32 -5.65 4.81
N LEU A 31 0.43 -4.61 5.20
CA LEU A 31 1.16 -3.78 4.26
C LEU A 31 1.99 -4.64 3.29
N PRO A 32 2.00 -4.31 1.98
CA PRO A 32 1.46 -3.11 1.34
C PRO A 32 -0.05 -3.15 1.04
N TYR A 33 -0.73 -4.25 1.36
CA TYR A 33 -2.14 -4.45 1.04
C TYR A 33 -3.06 -3.72 2.03
N CYS A 34 -4.22 -3.29 1.54
CA CYS A 34 -5.26 -2.70 2.37
C CYS A 34 -6.11 -3.78 3.04
N ASP A 35 -6.20 -3.74 4.36
CA ASP A 35 -7.01 -4.62 5.21
C ASP A 35 -8.26 -3.94 5.79
N HIS A 36 -8.61 -2.75 5.30
CA HIS A 36 -9.71 -1.90 5.76
C HIS A 36 -9.50 -1.11 7.06
N THR A 37 -8.32 -1.18 7.70
CA THR A 37 -7.99 -0.39 8.90
C THR A 37 -8.16 1.13 8.69
N HIS A 38 -8.04 1.60 7.44
CA HIS A 38 -8.29 3.00 7.10
C HIS A 38 -9.69 3.51 7.48
N ARG A 39 -10.71 2.64 7.62
CA ARG A 39 -12.08 3.09 7.98
C ARG A 39 -12.11 3.65 9.40
N GLU A 40 -11.63 2.87 10.36
CA GLU A 40 -11.53 3.29 11.75
C GLU A 40 -10.54 4.44 11.91
N HIS A 41 -9.41 4.42 11.18
CA HIS A 41 -8.46 5.54 11.19
C HIS A 41 -9.09 6.84 10.67
N ASN A 42 -9.90 6.78 9.61
CA ASN A 42 -10.62 7.92 9.07
C ASN A 42 -11.59 8.51 10.09
N GLU A 43 -12.39 7.66 10.76
CA GLU A 43 -13.33 8.08 11.81
C GLU A 43 -12.61 8.76 12.98
N LYS A 44 -11.52 8.16 13.48
CA LYS A 44 -10.78 8.69 14.63
C LYS A 44 -10.00 9.97 14.35
N LYS A 45 -9.55 10.18 13.11
CA LYS A 45 -8.64 11.27 12.74
C LYS A 45 -9.25 12.31 11.81
N GLY A 46 -10.52 12.16 11.43
CA GLY A 46 -11.17 13.06 10.46
C GLY A 46 -10.50 13.03 9.09
N THR A 47 -10.00 11.88 8.66
CA THR A 47 -9.33 11.71 7.36
C THR A 47 -10.20 10.94 6.38
N ASN A 48 -9.80 10.87 5.10
CA ASN A 48 -10.57 10.18 4.05
C ASN A 48 -9.69 9.30 3.16
N TYR A 49 -8.79 8.52 3.77
CA TYR A 49 -7.96 7.58 3.02
C TYR A 49 -8.82 6.48 2.38
N LYS A 50 -8.47 6.11 1.14
CA LYS A 50 -9.05 5.01 0.38
C LYS A 50 -7.95 4.15 -0.24
N SER A 51 -8.18 2.86 -0.36
CA SER A 51 -7.25 1.96 -1.06
C SER A 51 -7.18 2.25 -2.55
N ILE A 52 -5.98 2.15 -3.13
CA ILE A 52 -5.81 2.07 -4.59
C ILE A 52 -6.20 0.65 -5.03
N LYS A 53 -6.97 0.54 -6.12
CA LYS A 53 -7.36 -0.75 -6.71
C LYS A 53 -6.54 -0.97 -7.97
N ILE A 54 -5.82 -2.10 -8.03
CA ILE A 54 -5.05 -2.51 -9.20
C ILE A 54 -5.73 -3.74 -9.80
N ILE A 55 -5.98 -3.71 -11.10
CA ILE A 55 -6.61 -4.80 -11.85
C ILE A 55 -5.74 -4.98 -13.10
N PRO A 56 -4.80 -5.93 -13.08
CA PRO A 56 -3.84 -6.09 -14.17
C PRO A 56 -4.52 -6.74 -15.37
N LYS A 57 -4.08 -6.39 -16.58
CA LYS A 57 -4.61 -6.97 -17.83
C LYS A 57 -3.93 -8.28 -18.23
N GLU A 58 -2.82 -8.60 -17.58
CA GLU A 58 -2.02 -9.80 -17.76
C GLU A 58 -1.30 -10.14 -16.45
N ASP A 59 -0.70 -11.32 -16.37
CA ASP A 59 0.15 -11.69 -15.24
C ASP A 59 1.40 -10.80 -15.24
N THR A 60 1.63 -10.07 -14.15
CA THR A 60 2.73 -9.10 -14.07
C THR A 60 3.28 -9.03 -12.65
N THR A 61 4.51 -8.55 -12.51
CA THR A 61 5.09 -8.19 -11.21
C THR A 61 5.34 -6.70 -11.22
N ILE A 62 4.82 -5.99 -10.21
CA ILE A 62 5.09 -4.57 -10.05
C ILE A 62 5.90 -4.32 -8.79
N GLU A 63 6.81 -3.36 -8.89
CA GLU A 63 7.57 -2.84 -7.77
C GLU A 63 6.83 -1.62 -7.22
N ILE A 64 6.50 -1.66 -5.92
CA ILE A 64 5.84 -0.55 -5.23
C ILE A 64 6.60 -0.21 -3.95
N SER A 65 6.56 1.07 -3.57
CA SER A 65 7.22 1.55 -2.36
C SER A 65 6.41 2.65 -1.69
N SER A 66 6.57 2.78 -0.38
CA SER A 66 5.99 3.86 0.42
C SER A 66 6.77 4.02 1.70
N LYS A 67 7.07 5.26 2.07
CA LYS A 67 7.79 5.60 3.31
C LYS A 67 7.07 5.12 4.58
N LYS A 68 5.76 4.90 4.51
CA LYS A 68 4.95 4.40 5.64
C LYS A 68 4.86 2.88 5.73
N TRP A 69 5.29 2.13 4.71
CA TRP A 69 5.14 0.67 4.72
C TRP A 69 6.35 -0.08 5.28
N ILE A 70 7.46 0.63 5.48
CA ILE A 70 8.67 0.10 6.12
C ILE A 70 8.98 1.00 7.33
N GLN A 71 8.20 0.84 8.38
CA GLN A 71 8.66 1.21 9.73
C GLN A 71 8.76 -0.07 10.54
N LEU A 72 9.80 -0.13 11.38
CA LEU A 72 10.31 -1.22 12.21
C LEU A 72 11.46 -2.04 11.56
N VAL A 73 12.62 -1.40 11.45
CA VAL A 73 13.65 -1.64 12.47
C VAL A 73 13.52 -0.57 13.54
#